data_AF-A0A2N1PLI0-F1
#
_entry.id   AF-A0A2N1PLI0-F1
#
_cell.length_a   1.000
_cell.length_b   1.000
_cell.length_c   1.000
_cell.angle_alpha   90.00
_cell.angle_beta   90.00
_cell.angle_gamma   90.00
#
_symmetry.space_group_name_H-M   'P 1'
#
loop_
_entity.id
_entity.type
_entity.pdbx_description
1 polymer ?
#
loop_
_entity_poly.entity_id
_entity_poly.type
_entity_poly.pdbx_seq_one_letter_code
_entity_poly.pdbx_strand_id
1 'polypeptide(L)'
;MKVSSLTPCGQDCNGCGHFNNGCVGCMATDGVPFWMEHVPMDSCPVFECSVARGVEHCGDCTSYPCRTYMDLRDPSMSDEQWDESVSDRRVNLVARRGKIFW
;
A
#
# COMPACT_ATOMS: atom_id res chain seq x y z
N MET A 1 -3.71 -12.68 16.25
CA MET A 1 -2.90 -12.12 15.16
C MET A 1 -2.99 -10.60 15.24
N LYS A 2 -1.88 -9.90 15.48
CA LYS A 2 -1.86 -8.43 15.34
C LYS A 2 -1.75 -8.14 13.85
N VAL A 3 -2.87 -7.82 13.20
CA VAL A 3 -2.85 -7.36 11.81
C VAL A 3 -2.07 -6.04 11.79
N SER A 4 -0.98 -6.02 11.03
CA SER A 4 -0.23 -4.80 10.74
C SER A 4 -1.20 -3.81 10.10
N SER A 5 -1.44 -2.66 10.73
CA SER A 5 -2.28 -1.58 10.16
C SER A 5 -1.67 -0.95 8.91
N LEU A 6 -0.45 -1.35 8.54
CA LEU A 6 0.27 -0.84 7.38
C LEU A 6 -0.05 -1.70 6.16
N THR A 7 -0.47 -1.08 5.08
CA THR A 7 -0.69 -1.76 3.79
C THR A 7 0.65 -2.11 3.13
N PRO A 8 0.66 -3.02 2.14
CA PRO A 8 1.88 -3.35 1.39
C PRO A 8 2.55 -2.14 0.73
N CYS A 9 1.80 -1.09 0.39
CA CYS A 9 2.33 0.14 -0.19
C CYS A 9 2.78 1.18 0.86
N GLY A 10 2.62 0.92 2.16
CA GLY A 10 3.07 1.83 3.22
C GLY A 10 2.03 2.84 3.70
N GLN A 11 0.75 2.68 3.35
CA GLN A 11 -0.34 3.48 3.93
C GLN A 11 -0.72 2.94 5.31
N ASP A 12 -0.97 3.82 6.27
CA ASP A 12 -1.44 3.44 7.61
C ASP A 12 -2.98 3.51 7.68
N CYS A 13 -3.62 2.34 7.81
CA CYS A 13 -5.07 2.23 7.96
C CYS A 13 -5.59 2.91 9.24
N ASN A 14 -4.77 3.08 10.28
CA ASN A 14 -5.22 3.74 11.52
C ASN A 14 -5.58 5.22 11.32
N GLY A 15 -4.90 5.89 10.38
CA GLY A 15 -5.16 7.29 10.02
C GLY A 15 -6.09 7.46 8.81
N CYS A 16 -6.59 6.36 8.23
CA CYS A 16 -7.35 6.39 7.00
C CYS A 16 -8.86 6.51 7.27
N GLY A 17 -9.48 7.59 6.80
CA GLY A 17 -10.92 7.83 6.98
C GLY A 17 -11.85 6.84 6.25
N HIS A 18 -11.32 6.02 5.34
CA HIS A 18 -12.08 4.95 4.67
C HIS A 18 -12.02 3.62 5.43
N PHE A 19 -11.00 3.40 6.25
CA PHE A 19 -10.86 2.15 6.99
C PHE A 19 -11.98 2.04 8.04
N ASN A 20 -12.68 0.90 8.06
CA ASN A 20 -13.93 0.68 8.79
C ASN A 20 -15.12 1.57 8.35
N ASN A 21 -14.99 2.30 7.24
CA ASN A 21 -16.03 3.12 6.63
C ASN A 21 -16.09 2.84 5.11
N GLY A 22 -16.50 1.62 4.76
CA GLY A 22 -16.54 1.15 3.36
C GLY A 22 -15.25 0.47 2.88
N CYS A 23 -14.17 0.47 3.66
CA CYS A 23 -12.96 -0.31 3.39
C CYS A 23 -12.59 -1.20 4.58
N VAL A 24 -12.31 -2.48 4.32
CA VAL A 24 -11.85 -3.46 5.34
C VAL A 24 -10.34 -3.73 5.29
N GLY A 25 -9.62 -3.01 4.42
CA GLY A 25 -8.17 -3.09 4.26
C GLY A 25 -7.71 -4.11 3.20
N CYS A 26 -6.59 -3.82 2.54
CA CYS A 26 -6.14 -4.57 1.36
C CYS A 26 -5.88 -6.06 1.65
N MET A 27 -5.43 -6.40 2.85
CA MET A 27 -5.18 -7.80 3.24
C MET A 27 -6.49 -8.59 3.40
N ALA A 28 -7.57 -7.94 3.84
CA ALA A 28 -8.86 -8.59 4.03
C ALA A 28 -9.66 -8.68 2.72
N THR A 29 -9.30 -7.87 1.73
CA THR A 29 -9.94 -7.86 0.39
C THR A 29 -9.08 -8.54 -0.68
N ASP A 30 -7.99 -9.22 -0.31
CA ASP A 30 -7.04 -9.81 -1.25
C ASP A 30 -6.62 -8.85 -2.39
N GLY A 31 -6.30 -7.60 -2.02
CA GLY A 31 -5.86 -6.58 -2.97
C GLY A 31 -6.98 -5.87 -3.70
N VAL A 32 -8.26 -6.06 -3.32
CA VAL A 32 -9.42 -5.40 -3.95
C VAL A 32 -10.08 -4.35 -3.02
N PRO A 33 -9.39 -3.25 -2.65
CA PRO A 33 -9.98 -2.21 -1.79
C PRO A 33 -11.06 -1.40 -2.52
N PHE A 34 -11.76 -0.52 -1.78
CA PHE A 34 -12.92 0.24 -2.25
C PHE A 34 -12.74 0.97 -3.60
N TRP A 35 -11.54 1.50 -3.90
CA TRP A 35 -11.31 2.28 -5.11
C TRP A 35 -11.17 1.42 -6.39
N MET A 36 -11.06 0.09 -6.26
CA MET A 36 -10.91 -0.80 -7.40
C MET A 36 -12.12 -0.77 -8.35
N GLU A 37 -13.30 -0.42 -7.86
CA GLU A 37 -14.49 -0.26 -8.70
C GLU A 37 -14.39 0.90 -9.71
N HIS A 38 -13.41 1.79 -9.55
CA HIS A 38 -13.19 2.95 -10.40
C HIS A 38 -12.07 2.77 -11.43
N VAL A 39 -11.42 1.61 -11.49
CA VAL A 39 -10.29 1.33 -12.39
C VAL A 39 -10.53 0.05 -13.18
N PRO A 40 -10.00 -0.07 -14.41
CA PRO A 40 -10.11 -1.28 -15.22
C PRO A 40 -9.04 -2.31 -14.81
N MET A 41 -8.97 -2.66 -13.53
CA MET A 41 -8.04 -3.64 -12.98
C MET A 41 -8.81 -4.61 -12.07
N ASP A 42 -8.39 -5.87 -12.02
CA ASP A 42 -9.06 -6.88 -11.20
C ASP A 42 -8.59 -6.85 -9.73
N SER A 43 -7.33 -6.46 -9.50
CA SER A 43 -6.79 -6.24 -8.16
C SER A 43 -5.64 -5.22 -8.18
N CYS A 44 -5.22 -4.75 -7.00
CA CYS A 44 -4.16 -3.77 -6.84
C CYS A 44 -2.79 -4.34 -7.28
N PRO A 45 -2.12 -3.75 -8.29
CA PRO A 45 -0.83 -4.26 -8.80
C PRO A 45 0.28 -4.30 -7.75
N VAL A 46 0.27 -3.37 -6.79
CA VAL A 46 1.26 -3.34 -5.70
C VAL A 46 1.03 -4.50 -4.72
N PHE A 47 -0.24 -4.82 -4.44
CA PHE A 47 -0.60 -5.96 -3.59
C PHE A 47 -0.19 -7.28 -4.25
N GLU A 48 -0.59 -7.50 -5.50
CA GLU A 48 -0.20 -8.69 -6.27
C GLU A 48 1.31 -8.87 -6.33
N CYS A 49 2.04 -7.78 -6.61
CA CYS A 49 3.49 -7.79 -6.66
C CYS A 49 4.12 -8.19 -5.31
N SER A 50 3.57 -7.72 -4.19
CA SER A 50 4.06 -8.08 -2.85
C SER A 50 3.85 -9.57 -2.55
N VAL A 51 2.66 -10.11 -2.86
CA VAL A 51 2.33 -11.52 -2.69
C VAL A 51 3.20 -12.40 -3.59
N ALA A 52 3.31 -12.07 -4.88
CA ALA A 52 4.11 -12.82 -5.85
C ALA A 52 5.60 -12.85 -5.48
N ARG A 53 6.12 -11.80 -4.84
CA ARG A 53 7.51 -11.72 -4.36
C ARG A 53 7.71 -12.29 -2.95
N GLY A 54 6.64 -12.63 -2.24
CA GLY A 54 6.71 -13.10 -0.86
C GLY A 54 7.24 -12.05 0.11
N VAL A 55 6.98 -10.76 -0.14
CA VAL A 55 7.36 -9.65 0.75
C VAL A 55 6.13 -9.11 1.46
N GLU A 56 6.26 -8.68 2.72
CA GLU A 56 5.13 -8.10 3.46
C GLU A 56 4.74 -6.74 2.89
N HIS A 57 5.74 -5.95 2.51
CA HIS A 57 5.52 -4.60 1.99
C HIS A 57 6.65 -4.17 1.05
N CYS A 58 6.38 -3.13 0.25
CA CYS A 58 7.32 -2.57 -0.72
C CYS A 58 8.66 -2.15 -0.09
N GLY A 59 8.69 -1.84 1.20
CA GLY A 59 9.91 -1.53 1.94
C GLY A 59 10.95 -2.63 1.90
N ASP A 60 10.55 -3.89 1.77
CA ASP A 60 11.51 -5.02 1.69
C ASP A 60 12.07 -5.22 0.28
N CYS A 61 11.52 -4.50 -0.70
CA CYS A 61 12.01 -4.51 -2.07
C CYS A 61 13.20 -3.54 -2.23
N THR A 62 14.30 -4.01 -2.79
CA THR A 62 15.48 -3.18 -3.10
C THR A 62 15.22 -2.16 -4.21
N SER A 63 14.20 -2.38 -5.04
CA SER A 63 13.82 -1.50 -6.15
C SER A 63 12.80 -0.43 -5.76
N TYR A 64 12.46 -0.27 -4.48
CA TYR A 64 11.49 0.73 -4.04
C TYR A 64 12.06 2.16 -4.04
N PRO A 65 11.29 3.17 -4.53
CA PRO A 65 10.02 3.05 -5.25
C PRO A 65 10.24 2.58 -6.69
N CYS A 66 9.53 1.53 -7.10
CA CYS A 66 9.60 1.01 -8.47
C CYS A 66 8.45 1.56 -9.33
N ARG A 67 8.50 1.32 -10.64
CA ARG A 67 7.47 1.76 -11.58
C ARG A 67 6.06 1.28 -11.19
N THR A 68 5.87 0.00 -10.84
CA THR A 68 4.55 -0.52 -10.42
C THR A 68 3.94 0.26 -9.25
N TYR A 69 4.80 0.72 -8.34
CA TYR A 69 4.37 1.54 -7.21
C TYR A 69 4.06 2.99 -7.64
N MET A 70 4.93 3.58 -8.47
CA MET A 70 4.77 4.96 -8.96
C MET A 70 3.58 5.13 -9.89
N ASP A 71 3.27 4.11 -10.71
CA ASP A 71 2.15 4.12 -11.65
C ASP A 71 0.79 4.01 -10.93
N LEU A 72 0.76 3.59 -9.65
CA LEU A 72 -0.45 3.52 -8.82
C LEU A 72 -0.79 4.88 -8.16
N ARG A 73 -0.41 5.98 -8.81
CA ARG A 73 -0.72 7.34 -8.38
C ARG A 73 -2.21 7.60 -8.55
N ASP A 74 -2.81 8.20 -7.53
CA ASP A 74 -4.18 8.72 -7.64
C ASP A 74 -4.21 9.84 -8.71
N PRO A 75 -5.02 9.73 -9.78
CA PRO A 75 -5.09 10.74 -10.83
C PRO A 75 -5.55 12.12 -10.33
N SER A 76 -6.24 12.18 -9.18
CA SER A 76 -6.72 13.43 -8.57
C SER A 76 -5.64 14.20 -7.81
N MET A 77 -4.50 13.57 -7.50
CA MET A 77 -3.39 14.25 -6.82
C MET A 77 -2.60 15.16 -7.78
N SER A 78 -2.05 16.24 -7.25
CA SER A 78 -0.94 16.96 -7.88
C SER A 78 0.37 16.18 -7.73
N ASP A 79 1.42 16.59 -8.46
CA ASP A 79 2.73 15.95 -8.37
C ASP A 79 3.33 16.15 -6.97
N GLU A 80 3.16 17.34 -6.38
CA GLU A 80 3.61 17.64 -5.02
C GLU A 80 2.89 16.78 -3.98
N GLN A 81 1.57 16.64 -4.08
CA GLN A 81 0.79 15.79 -3.18
C GLN A 81 1.20 14.32 -3.29
N TRP A 82 1.48 13.87 -4.52
CA TRP A 82 1.95 12.52 -4.75
C TRP A 82 3.34 12.31 -4.14
N ASP A 83 4.29 13.20 -4.38
CA ASP A 83 5.65 13.12 -3.86
C ASP A 83 5.68 13.14 -2.32
N GLU A 84 4.88 14.01 -1.70
CA GLU A 84 4.67 14.02 -0.25
C GLU A 84 4.13 12.67 0.25
N SER A 85 3.09 12.14 -0.40
CA SER A 85 2.52 10.85 -0.03
C SER A 85 3.52 9.69 -0.18
N VAL A 86 4.36 9.69 -1.21
CA VAL A 86 5.42 8.70 -1.38
C VAL A 86 6.48 8.81 -0.28
N SER A 87 6.84 10.03 0.12
CA SER A 87 7.77 10.29 1.23
C SER A 87 7.22 9.77 2.55
N ASP A 88 5.97 10.05 2.88
CA ASP A 88 5.32 9.59 4.11
C ASP A 88 5.23 8.07 4.19
N ARG A 89 4.80 7.43 3.09
CA ARG A 89 4.76 5.97 2.98
C ARG A 89 6.16 5.37 3.10
N ARG A 90 7.20 6.02 2.56
CA ARG A 90 8.59 5.57 2.72
C ARG A 90 9.01 5.59 4.19
N VAL A 91 8.64 6.61 4.97
CA VAL A 91 8.92 6.65 6.42
C VAL A 91 8.27 5.45 7.11
N ASN A 92 7.00 5.17 6.81
CA ASN A 92 6.28 4.04 7.40
C ASN A 92 6.92 2.68 7.06
N LEU A 93 7.29 2.48 5.78
CA LEU A 93 7.93 1.25 5.30
C LEU A 93 9.31 1.04 5.94
N VAL A 94 10.13 2.09 6.06
CA VAL A 94 11.46 1.99 6.69
C VAL A 94 11.34 1.72 8.19
N ALA A 95 10.36 2.30 8.87
CA ALA A 95 10.14 2.06 10.30
C ALA A 95 9.78 0.60 10.64
N ARG A 96 9.39 -0.20 9.64
CA ARG A 96 8.99 -1.61 9.76
C ARG A 96 9.94 -2.61 9.12
N ARG A 97 10.93 -2.16 8.34
CA ARG A 97 11.99 -3.03 7.79
C ARG A 97 12.61 -3.92 8.87
N GLY A 98 12.65 -5.22 8.61
CA GLY A 98 13.33 -6.21 9.46
C GLY A 98 12.66 -6.49 10.81
N LYS A 99 11.46 -5.97 11.08
CA LYS A 99 10.68 -6.33 12.28
C LYS A 99 9.90 -7.61 12.01
N ILE A 100 10.51 -8.73 12.34
CA ILE A 100 9.89 -10.05 12.32
C ILE A 100 8.90 -10.14 13.51
N PHE A 101 7.61 -10.17 13.23
CA PHE A 101 6.58 -10.54 14.22
C PHE A 101 6.06 -11.94 13.88
N TRP A 102 6.68 -12.98 14.47
CA TRP A 102 6.08 -14.33 14.55
C TRP A 102 4.97 -14.35 15.60
#